data_AF-A0AAW4YHA4-F1
#
_entry.id   AF-A0AAW4YHA4-F1
#
_cell.length_a   1.000
_cell.length_b   1.000
_cell.length_c   1.000
_cell.angle_alpha   90.00
_cell.angle_beta   90.00
_cell.angle_gamma   90.00
#
_symmetry.space_group_name_H-M   'P 1'
#
loop_
_entity.id
_entity.type
_entity.pdbx_description
1 polymer ?
#
loop_
_entity_poly.entity_id
_entity_poly.type
_entity_poly.pdbx_seq_one_letter_code
_entity_poly.pdbx_strand_id
1 'polypeptide(L)' 'MQVKKIKIIKVSPEGRKKLAERYGCRRETIYNALGFRSQSKQAEDIRNDALNEFGGVKADKVVFY' A
#
# COMPACT_ATOMS: atom_id res chain seq x y z
N MET A 1 16.85 -6.82 20.15
CA MET A 1 16.21 -6.64 18.84
C MET A 1 14.81 -6.12 19.08
N GLN A 2 14.51 -4.88 18.69
CA GLN A 2 13.15 -4.34 18.84
C GLN A 2 12.32 -4.69 17.61
N VAL A 3 11.07 -5.08 17.84
CA VAL A 3 10.19 -5.57 16.78
C VAL A 3 9.07 -4.56 16.59
N LYS A 4 9.06 -3.86 15.44
CA LYS A 4 7.99 -2.90 15.11
C LYS A 4 7.02 -3.55 14.13
N LYS A 5 5.77 -3.70 14.53
CA LYS A 5 4.68 -4.12 13.64
C LYS A 5 4.16 -2.90 12.90
N ILE A 6 4.29 -2.91 11.58
CA ILE A 6 3.77 -1.86 10.69
C ILE A 6 2.63 -2.45 9.89
N LYS A 7 1.48 -1.78 9.88
CA LYS A 7 0.36 -2.16 9.01
C LYS A 7 0.77 -1.92 7.56
N ILE A 8 0.53 -2.90 6.70
CA ILE A 8 0.73 -2.81 5.26
C ILE A 8 -0.50 -3.37 4.53
N ILE A 9 -0.70 -2.96 3.30
CA ILE A 9 -1.66 -3.60 2.40
C ILE A 9 -0.88 -4.38 1.35
N LYS A 10 -1.07 -5.70 1.35
CA LYS A 10 -0.51 -6.60 0.34
C LYS A 10 -1.48 -6.66 -0.84
N VAL A 11 -1.06 -6.13 -1.97
CA VAL A 11 -1.74 -6.25 -3.27
C VAL A 11 -0.83 -6.98 -4.24
N SER A 12 -1.40 -7.77 -5.14
CA SER A 12 -0.66 -8.44 -6.21
C SER A 12 0.10 -7.42 -7.08
N PRO A 13 1.27 -7.79 -7.65
CA PRO A 13 2.07 -6.88 -8.48
C PRO A 13 1.27 -6.31 -9.67
N GLU A 14 0.33 -7.08 -10.23
CA GLU A 14 -0.56 -6.62 -11.30
C GLU A 14 -1.54 -5.54 -10.81
N GLY A 15 -2.13 -5.71 -9.63
CA GLY A 15 -3.02 -4.72 -9.03
C GLY A 15 -2.28 -3.42 -8.72
N ARG A 16 -1.01 -3.49 -8.31
CA ARG A 16 -0.17 -2.29 -8.11
C ARG A 16 0.11 -1.55 -9.41
N LYS A 17 0.31 -2.29 -10.51
CA LYS A 17 0.55 -1.70 -11.83
C LYS A 17 -0.71 -0.97 -12.31
N LYS A 18 -1.88 -1.62 -12.20
CA LYS A 18 -3.17 -1.01 -12.53
C LYS A 18 -3.50 0.21 -11.66
N LEU A 19 -3.20 0.17 -10.35
CA LEU A 19 -3.32 1.34 -9.46
C LEU A 19 -2.42 2.49 -9.90
N ALA A 20 -1.16 2.21 -10.24
CA ALA A 20 -0.23 3.22 -10.73
C ALA A 20 -0.73 3.86 -12.05
N GLU A 21 -1.27 3.05 -12.96
CA GLU A 21 -1.86 3.50 -14.21
C GLU A 21 -3.13 4.34 -13.99
N ARG A 22 -4.04 3.89 -13.11
CA ARG A 22 -5.28 4.62 -12.77
C ARG A 22 -4.99 6.00 -12.17
N TYR A 23 -4.06 6.07 -11.22
CA TYR A 23 -3.74 7.31 -10.52
C TYR A 23 -2.65 8.15 -11.23
N GLY A 24 -2.11 7.68 -12.36
CA GLY A 24 -0.99 8.34 -13.05
C GLY A 24 0.26 8.50 -12.18
N CYS A 25 0.43 7.65 -11.17
CA CYS A 25 1.43 7.81 -10.12
C CYS A 25 2.64 6.91 -10.32
N ARG A 26 3.79 7.34 -9.79
CA ARG A 26 4.96 6.47 -9.71
C ARG A 26 4.67 5.27 -8.81
N ARG A 27 5.28 4.13 -9.13
CA ARG A 27 5.18 2.91 -8.30
C ARG A 27 5.58 3.17 -6.85
N GLU A 28 6.58 4.03 -6.62
CA GLU A 28 7.02 4.43 -5.28
C GLU A 28 5.90 5.06 -4.44
N THR A 29 5.06 5.89 -5.06
CA THR A 29 3.89 6.49 -4.40
C THR A 29 2.90 5.42 -3.95
N ILE A 30 2.64 4.43 -4.81
CA ILE A 30 1.80 3.27 -4.46
C ILE A 30 2.44 2.47 -3.32
N TYR A 31 3.74 2.20 -3.35
CA TYR A 31 4.44 1.50 -2.27
C TYR A 31 4.37 2.25 -0.94
N ASN A 32 4.54 3.56 -0.96
CA ASN A 32 4.44 4.39 0.25
C ASN A 32 3.00 4.44 0.78
N ALA A 33 2.00 4.51 -0.11
CA ALA A 33 0.60 4.43 0.26
C ALA A 33 0.26 3.08 0.90
N LEU A 34 0.57 1.97 0.23
CA LEU A 34 0.34 0.61 0.71
C LEU A 34 1.11 0.27 1.99
N GLY A 35 2.29 0.86 2.18
CA GLY A 35 3.13 0.69 3.35
C GLY A 35 2.78 1.59 4.55
N PHE A 36 1.66 2.32 4.50
CA PHE A 36 1.27 3.31 5.52
C PHE A 36 2.36 4.35 5.83
N ARG A 37 3.24 4.65 4.87
CA ARG A 37 4.34 5.63 5.02
C ARG A 37 3.91 7.06 4.73
N SER A 38 2.77 7.25 4.05
CA SER A 38 2.21 8.56 3.71
C SER A 38 0.75 8.63 4.16
N GLN A 39 0.34 9.71 4.83
CA GLN A 39 -1.04 9.90 5.30
C GLN A 39 -1.84 10.90 4.46
N SER A 40 -1.39 11.18 3.23
CA SER A 40 -2.12 12.06 2.32
C SER A 40 -3.47 11.44 1.93
N LYS A 41 -4.46 12.28 1.65
CA LYS A 41 -5.80 11.86 1.21
C LYS A 41 -5.74 10.92 0.00
N GLN A 42 -4.90 11.23 -0.98
CA GLN A 42 -4.65 10.38 -2.15
C GLN A 42 -4.10 8.99 -1.77
N ALA A 43 -3.24 8.90 -0.76
CA ALA A 43 -2.74 7.61 -0.29
C ALA A 43 -3.85 6.79 0.38
N GLU A 44 -4.81 7.45 1.03
CA GLU A 44 -5.98 6.81 1.63
C GLU A 44 -6.94 6.25 0.55
N ASP A 45 -7.22 7.04 -0.50
CA ASP A 45 -7.97 6.59 -1.68
C ASP A 45 -7.31 5.38 -2.35
N ILE A 46 -5.99 5.44 -2.59
CA ILE A 46 -5.23 4.31 -3.16
C ILE A 46 -5.37 3.05 -2.29
N ARG A 47 -5.38 3.18 -0.96
CA ARG A 47 -5.58 2.03 -0.06
C ARG A 47 -6.99 1.47 -0.17
N ASN A 48 -8.01 2.33 -0.23
CA ASN A 48 -9.38 1.88 -0.35
C ASN A 48 -9.63 1.20 -1.70
N ASP A 49 -9.13 1.75 -2.81
CA ASP A 49 -9.18 1.09 -4.11
C ASP A 49 -8.40 -0.22 -4.11
N ALA A 50 -7.21 -0.23 -3.51
CA ALA A 50 -6.40 -1.43 -3.37
C ALA A 50 -7.15 -2.55 -2.65
N LEU A 51 -7.91 -2.23 -1.59
CA LEU A 51 -8.69 -3.21 -0.82
C LEU A 51 -9.96 -3.65 -1.55
N ASN A 52 -10.72 -2.71 -2.11
CA ASN A 52 -12.03 -2.98 -2.72
C ASN A 52 -11.92 -3.58 -4.12
N GLU A 53 -11.08 -3.03 -5.00
CA GLU A 53 -11.03 -3.43 -6.41
C GLU A 53 -9.89 -4.40 -6.72
N PHE A 54 -8.78 -4.30 -6.00
CA PHE A 54 -7.59 -5.12 -6.27
C PHE A 54 -7.40 -6.28 -5.29
N GLY A 55 -8.39 -6.54 -4.43
CA GLY A 55 -8.36 -7.64 -3.47
C GLY A 55 -7.21 -7.54 -2.46
N GLY A 56 -6.78 -6.31 -2.17
CA GLY A 56 -5.70 -6.05 -1.23
C GLY A 56 -6.03 -6.59 0.16
N VAL A 57 -5.03 -7.18 0.81
CA VAL A 57 -5.18 -7.74 2.15
C VAL A 57 -4.38 -6.90 3.14
N LYS A 58 -5.02 -6.44 4.21
CA LYS A 58 -4.33 -5.81 5.34
C LYS A 58 -3.47 -6.87 6.03
N ALA A 59 -2.18 -6.60 6.16
CA ALA A 59 -1.23 -7.49 6.81
C ALA A 59 -0.32 -6.68 7.74
N ASP A 60 0.10 -7.28 8.84
CA ASP A 60 1.12 -6.69 9.71
C ASP A 60 2.50 -7.15 9.24
N LYS A 61 3.33 -6.21 8.81
CA LYS A 61 4.74 -6.47 8.53
C LYS A 61 5.57 -6.22 9.77
N VAL A 62 6.26 -7.26 10.19
CA VAL A 62 7.22 -7.21 11.28
C VAL A 62 8.54 -6.66 10.73
N VAL A 63 9.00 -5.53 11.25
CA VAL A 63 10.30 -4.93 10.91
C VAL A 63 11.20 -5.02 12.14
N PHE A 64 12.38 -5.60 11.95
CA PHE A 64 13.41 -5.74 12.97
C PHE A 64 14.36 -4.55 12.90
N TYR A 65 14.64 -3.93 14.06
CA TYR A 65 15.62 -2.88 14.25
C TYR A 65 16.65 -3.30 15.31
#